data_AF-A0A813TXD1-F1
#
_entry.id   AF-A0A813TXD1-F1
#
_cell.length_a   1.000
_cell.length_b   1.000
_cell.length_c   1.000
_cell.angle_alpha   90.00
_cell.angle_beta   90.00
_cell.angle_gamma   90.00
#
_symmetry.space_group_name_H-M   'P 1'
#
loop_
_entity.id
_entity.type
_entity.pdbx_description
1 polymer ?
#
loop_
_entity_poly.entity_id
_entity_poly.type
_entity_poly.pdbx_seq_one_letter_code
_entity_poly.pdbx_strand_id
1 'polypeptide(L)'
;MPKYENDQNTLKKLYFESVKSNKIDQVIDCLQKGISVNSRDEENSGKTALHYIAESNLKDMFNLLMAYKPDINIEDDNGQVPLATAILYDDFEIARSLIKNGSILPERIQEMYPEFF
;
A
#
# COMPACT_ATOMS: atom_id res chain seq x y z
N MET A 1 17.84 -7.66 -27.15
CA MET A 1 17.00 -6.45 -26.96
C MET A 1 16.43 -6.51 -25.55
N PRO A 2 16.75 -5.53 -24.69
CA PRO A 2 15.74 -4.96 -23.80
C PRO A 2 15.91 -3.43 -23.67
N LYS A 3 14.98 -2.64 -24.22
CA LYS A 3 14.89 -1.18 -23.96
C LYS A 3 13.67 -0.81 -23.11
N TYR A 4 12.68 -1.69 -22.99
CA TYR A 4 11.41 -1.40 -22.31
C TYR A 4 11.36 -1.88 -20.85
N GLU A 5 12.20 -2.84 -20.48
CA GLU A 5 12.27 -3.40 -19.11
C GLU A 5 12.85 -2.39 -18.10
N ASN A 6 13.68 -1.45 -18.58
CA ASN A 6 14.35 -0.47 -17.73
C ASN A 6 13.43 0.67 -17.28
N ASP A 7 12.46 1.06 -18.12
CA ASP A 7 11.60 2.21 -17.88
C ASP A 7 10.50 1.92 -16.85
N GLN A 8 9.90 0.72 -16.91
CA GLN A 8 8.87 0.30 -15.95
C GLN A 8 9.46 0.02 -14.56
N ASN A 9 10.66 -0.59 -14.49
CA ASN A 9 11.35 -0.78 -13.22
C ASN A 9 11.78 0.56 -12.60
N THR A 10 12.24 1.50 -13.41
CA THR A 10 12.57 2.86 -12.94
C THR A 10 11.33 3.60 -12.42
N LEU A 11 10.21 3.52 -13.15
CA LEU A 11 8.94 4.13 -12.74
C LEU A 11 8.42 3.51 -11.43
N LYS A 12 8.52 2.19 -11.29
CA LYS A 12 8.13 1.45 -10.09
C LYS A 12 8.95 1.85 -8.88
N LYS A 13 10.27 1.93 -9.03
CA LYS A 13 11.17 2.39 -7.97
C LYS A 13 10.83 3.82 -7.55
N LEU A 14 10.66 4.72 -8.51
CA LEU A 14 10.28 6.11 -8.23
C LEU A 14 8.94 6.18 -7.48
N TYR A 15 7.92 5.44 -7.93
CA TYR A 15 6.62 5.40 -7.27
C TYR A 15 6.74 5.04 -5.77
N PHE A 16 7.44 3.96 -5.44
CA PHE A 16 7.59 3.53 -4.05
C PHE A 16 8.49 4.47 -3.23
N GLU A 17 9.56 5.01 -3.80
CA GLU A 17 10.37 6.04 -3.13
C GLU A 17 9.56 7.31 -2.83
N SER A 18 8.69 7.72 -3.77
CA SER A 18 7.78 8.86 -3.59
C SER A 18 6.72 8.57 -2.53
N VAL A 19 6.16 7.35 -2.47
CA VAL A 19 5.25 6.94 -1.38
C VAL A 19 5.96 6.99 -0.02
N LYS A 20 7.12 6.34 0.12
CA LYS A 20 7.92 6.30 1.37
C LYS A 20 8.35 7.71 1.82
N SER A 21 8.56 8.62 0.88
CA SER A 21 8.94 10.02 1.15
C SER A 21 7.74 10.99 1.24
N ASN A 22 6.51 10.48 1.18
CA ASN A 22 5.26 11.25 1.16
C ASN A 22 5.20 12.37 0.09
N LYS A 23 5.74 12.12 -1.11
CA LYS A 23 5.75 13.07 -2.24
C LYS A 23 4.52 12.88 -3.14
N ILE A 24 3.40 13.44 -2.70
CA ILE A 24 2.07 13.31 -3.34
C ILE A 24 2.11 13.56 -4.85
N ASP A 25 2.68 14.67 -5.30
CA ASP A 25 2.70 15.03 -6.73
C ASP A 25 3.45 14.01 -7.57
N GLN A 26 4.55 13.46 -7.06
CA GLN A 26 5.31 12.43 -7.77
C GLN A 26 4.55 11.10 -7.84
N VAL A 27 3.79 10.77 -6.80
CA VAL A 27 2.91 9.59 -6.81
C VAL A 27 1.82 9.78 -7.86
N ILE A 28 1.21 10.96 -7.95
CA ILE A 28 0.23 11.30 -9.01
C ILE A 28 0.85 11.14 -10.39
N ASP A 29 2.02 11.73 -10.62
CA ASP A 29 2.72 11.65 -11.91
C ASP A 29 3.00 10.19 -12.30
N CYS A 30 3.39 9.35 -11.35
CA CYS A 30 3.66 7.94 -11.61
C CYS A 30 2.39 7.19 -11.99
N LEU A 31 1.28 7.42 -11.27
CA LEU A 31 -0.03 6.83 -11.58
C LEU A 31 -0.54 7.26 -12.95
N GLN A 32 -0.36 8.53 -13.32
CA GLN A 32 -0.71 9.05 -14.65
C GLN A 32 0.16 8.45 -15.76
N LYS A 33 1.42 8.11 -15.48
CA LYS A 33 2.32 7.38 -16.39
C LYS A 33 1.97 5.90 -16.53
N GLY A 34 0.93 5.43 -15.83
CA GLY A 34 0.36 4.10 -16.02
C GLY A 34 0.91 3.05 -15.08
N ILE A 35 1.62 3.42 -14.00
CA ILE A 35 1.89 2.44 -12.95
C ILE A 35 0.58 2.01 -12.30
N SER A 36 0.44 0.72 -12.02
CA SER A 36 -0.73 0.22 -11.29
C SER A 36 -0.67 0.68 -9.84
N VAL A 37 -1.78 1.20 -9.31
CA VAL A 37 -1.92 1.49 -7.87
C VAL A 37 -1.77 0.22 -7.01
N ASN A 38 -1.99 -0.95 -7.62
CA ASN A 38 -1.85 -2.27 -7.01
C ASN A 38 -0.45 -2.88 -7.21
N SER A 39 0.52 -2.12 -7.73
CA SER A 39 1.89 -2.60 -7.86
C SER A 39 2.44 -3.07 -6.51
N ARG A 40 3.16 -4.18 -6.53
CA ARG A 40 3.88 -4.78 -5.39
C ARG A 40 5.36 -4.48 -5.49
N ASP A 41 5.98 -3.99 -4.41
CA ASP A 41 7.42 -3.72 -4.31
C ASP A 41 8.17 -5.05 -4.12
N GLU A 42 8.40 -5.78 -5.20
CA GLU A 42 9.06 -7.11 -5.20
C GLU A 42 10.49 -7.07 -4.61
N GLU A 43 11.13 -5.89 -4.57
CA GLU A 43 12.44 -5.71 -3.90
C GLU A 43 12.30 -5.56 -2.38
N ASN A 44 11.08 -5.33 -1.88
CA ASN A 44 10.78 -5.02 -0.48
C ASN A 44 9.57 -5.83 0.02
N SER A 45 9.66 -7.16 -0.09
CA SER A 45 8.68 -8.11 0.44
C SER A 45 7.29 -8.00 -0.21
N GLY A 46 7.20 -7.59 -1.47
CA GLY A 46 5.93 -7.55 -2.20
C GLY A 46 4.93 -6.51 -1.69
N LYS A 47 5.37 -5.55 -0.87
CA LYS A 47 4.50 -4.53 -0.26
C LYS A 47 3.87 -3.63 -1.32
N THR A 48 2.57 -3.35 -1.18
CA THR A 48 1.91 -2.30 -1.97
C THR A 48 2.10 -0.92 -1.33
N ALA A 49 1.71 0.14 -2.04
CA ALA A 49 1.74 1.49 -1.47
C ALA A 49 0.87 1.63 -0.21
N LEU A 50 -0.24 0.87 -0.11
CA LEU A 50 -1.09 0.89 1.08
C LEU A 50 -0.41 0.30 2.32
N HIS A 51 0.50 -0.66 2.16
CA HIS A 51 1.32 -1.15 3.29
C HIS A 51 2.22 -0.05 3.83
N TYR A 52 2.96 0.65 2.96
CA TYR A 52 3.82 1.75 3.38
C TYR A 52 3.05 2.90 4.03
N ILE A 53 1.85 3.20 3.53
CA ILE A 53 0.98 4.22 4.11
C ILE A 53 0.52 3.81 5.51
N ALA A 54 0.18 2.53 5.69
CA ALA A 54 -0.23 1.96 6.98
C ALA A 54 0.91 1.91 8.01
N GLU A 55 2.18 1.87 7.58
CA GLU A 55 3.35 1.94 8.49
C GLU A 55 3.68 3.37 8.93
N SER A 56 3.24 4.38 8.19
CA SER A 56 3.76 5.75 8.29
C SER A 56 2.70 6.85 8.46
N ASN A 57 1.44 6.50 8.73
CA ASN A 57 0.32 7.44 8.95
C ASN A 57 0.19 8.53 7.88
N LEU A 58 0.24 8.10 6.61
CA LEU A 58 0.19 9.01 5.46
C LEU A 58 -1.27 9.23 4.98
N LYS A 59 -2.08 9.91 5.79
CA LYS A 59 -3.54 10.08 5.51
C LYS A 59 -3.86 10.75 4.17
N ASP A 60 -3.14 11.79 3.80
CA ASP A 60 -3.39 12.49 2.53
C ASP A 60 -3.03 11.59 1.34
N MET A 61 -1.94 10.82 1.47
CA MET A 61 -1.55 9.81 0.49
C MET A 61 -2.59 8.68 0.42
N PHE A 62 -3.15 8.25 1.56
CA PHE A 62 -4.24 7.28 1.62
C PHE A 62 -5.44 7.76 0.81
N ASN A 63 -5.91 8.98 1.08
CA ASN A 63 -7.06 9.57 0.39
C ASN A 63 -6.81 9.70 -1.11
N LEU A 64 -5.59 10.09 -1.50
CA LEU A 64 -5.17 10.11 -2.89
C LEU A 64 -5.32 8.72 -3.52
N LEU A 65 -4.69 7.69 -2.93
CA LEU A 65 -4.71 6.35 -3.51
C LEU A 65 -6.13 5.79 -3.58
N MET A 66 -7.00 6.04 -2.58
CA MET A 66 -8.40 5.61 -2.63
C MET A 66 -9.14 6.15 -3.85
N ALA A 67 -8.80 7.34 -4.37
CA ALA A 67 -9.38 7.86 -5.61
C ALA A 67 -9.06 6.99 -6.85
N TYR A 68 -7.97 6.22 -6.80
CA TYR A 68 -7.57 5.25 -7.83
C TYR A 68 -8.14 3.84 -7.60
N LYS A 69 -9.01 3.65 -6.60
CA LYS A 69 -9.70 2.39 -6.29
C LYS A 69 -8.76 1.17 -6.20
N PRO A 70 -7.74 1.21 -5.33
CA PRO A 70 -6.83 0.10 -5.15
C PRO A 70 -7.55 -1.12 -4.59
N ASP A 71 -6.96 -2.28 -4.83
CA ASP A 71 -7.29 -3.49 -4.08
C ASP A 71 -6.64 -3.38 -2.70
N ILE A 72 -7.50 -3.19 -1.70
CA ILE A 72 -7.11 -2.93 -0.30
C ILE A 72 -6.72 -4.19 0.46
N ASN A 73 -6.85 -5.38 -0.15
CA ASN A 73 -6.59 -6.67 0.50
C ASN A 73 -5.43 -7.43 -0.16
N ILE A 74 -4.60 -6.78 -0.97
CA ILE A 74 -3.39 -7.42 -1.52
C ILE A 74 -2.45 -7.81 -0.37
N GLU A 75 -1.98 -9.05 -0.40
CA GLU A 75 -1.00 -9.54 0.55
C GLU A 75 0.45 -9.20 0.11
N ASP A 76 1.26 -8.79 1.09
CA ASP A 76 2.72 -8.80 0.97
C ASP A 76 3.27 -10.24 0.98
N ASP A 77 4.58 -10.41 0.84
CA ASP A 77 5.20 -11.75 0.80
C ASP A 77 5.14 -12.49 2.15
N ASN A 78 4.76 -11.82 3.23
CA ASN A 78 4.52 -12.40 4.55
C ASN A 78 3.04 -12.77 4.77
N GLY A 79 2.19 -12.57 3.76
CA GLY A 79 0.74 -12.79 3.86
C GLY A 79 0.01 -11.70 4.67
N GLN A 80 0.63 -10.53 4.88
CA GLN A 80 0.00 -9.40 5.56
C GLN A 80 -0.76 -8.56 4.54
N VAL A 81 -1.98 -8.14 4.88
CA VAL A 81 -2.72 -7.10 4.14
C VAL A 81 -2.45 -5.73 4.76
N PRO A 82 -2.71 -4.61 4.06
CA PRO A 82 -2.48 -3.26 4.58
C PRO A 82 -3.14 -3.00 5.95
N LEU A 83 -4.32 -3.58 6.21
CA LEU A 83 -5.01 -3.44 7.49
C LEU A 83 -4.25 -4.12 8.64
N ALA A 84 -3.68 -5.30 8.41
CA ALA A 84 -2.86 -5.97 9.41
C ALA A 84 -1.59 -5.16 9.73
N THR A 85 -0.98 -4.56 8.71
CA THR A 85 0.13 -3.62 8.88
C THR A 85 -0.27 -2.40 9.71
N ALA A 86 -1.40 -1.77 9.43
CA ALA A 86 -1.86 -0.60 10.20
C ALA A 86 -2.04 -0.93 11.68
N ILE A 87 -2.56 -2.13 11.99
CA ILE A 87 -2.73 -2.58 13.38
C ILE A 87 -1.40 -2.86 14.05
N LEU A 88 -0.48 -3.55 13.37
CA LEU A 88 0.85 -3.86 13.90
C LEU A 88 1.65 -2.60 14.28
N TYR A 89 1.40 -1.50 13.57
CA TYR A 89 2.07 -0.20 13.77
C TYR A 89 1.22 0.80 14.58
N ASP A 90 0.14 0.36 15.22
CA ASP A 90 -0.79 1.18 16.03
C ASP A 90 -1.41 2.38 15.27
N ASP A 91 -1.49 2.33 13.94
CA ASP A 91 -2.13 3.34 13.12
C ASP A 91 -3.64 3.10 13.00
N PHE A 92 -4.34 3.34 14.12
CA PHE A 92 -5.77 3.09 14.20
C PHE A 92 -6.62 3.98 13.28
N GLU A 93 -6.08 5.11 12.79
CA GLU A 93 -6.80 5.97 11.87
C GLU A 93 -6.80 5.41 10.44
N ILE A 94 -5.65 4.95 9.95
CA ILE A 94 -5.58 4.22 8.68
C ILE A 94 -6.33 2.89 8.79
N ALA A 95 -6.19 2.15 9.91
CA ALA A 95 -6.93 0.91 10.13
C ALA A 95 -8.45 1.11 10.03
N ARG A 96 -9.00 2.12 10.74
CA ARG A 96 -10.43 2.47 10.64
C ARG A 96 -10.84 2.86 9.22
N SER A 97 -9.97 3.58 8.51
CA SER A 97 -10.23 3.99 7.12
C SER A 97 -10.26 2.80 6.18
N LEU A 98 -9.34 1.84 6.34
CA LEU A 98 -9.33 0.59 5.58
C LEU A 98 -10.59 -0.25 5.85
N ILE A 99 -10.98 -0.42 7.11
CA ILE A 99 -12.22 -1.13 7.49
C ILE A 99 -13.44 -0.46 6.87
N LYS A 100 -13.53 0.88 6.93
CA LYS A 100 -14.64 1.63 6.32
C LYS A 100 -14.71 1.47 4.80
N ASN A 101 -13.57 1.24 4.14
CA ASN A 101 -13.51 0.97 2.71
C ASN A 101 -13.70 -0.52 2.36
N GLY A 102 -14.06 -1.36 3.33
CA GLY A 102 -14.37 -2.78 3.13
C GLY A 102 -13.17 -3.71 3.22
N SER A 103 -12.04 -3.25 3.79
CA SER A 103 -10.92 -4.14 4.06
C SER A 103 -11.32 -5.13 5.15
N ILE A 104 -10.94 -6.39 4.94
CA ILE A 104 -11.18 -7.48 5.87
C ILE A 104 -9.84 -7.93 6.44
N LEU A 105 -9.83 -8.22 7.73
CA LEU A 105 -8.70 -8.90 8.34
C LEU A 105 -8.75 -10.38 7.94
N PRO A 106 -7.65 -10.95 7.43
CA PRO A 106 -7.54 -12.39 7.22
C PRO A 106 -7.84 -13.13 8.52
N GLU A 107 -8.53 -14.27 8.45
CA GLU A 107 -8.92 -15.08 9.62
C GLU A 107 -7.72 -15.33 10.57
N ARG A 108 -6.53 -15.56 10.00
CA ARG A 108 -5.29 -15.78 10.76
C ARG A 108 -4.91 -14.61 11.68
N ILE A 109 -5.29 -13.38 11.34
CA ILE A 109 -5.02 -12.19 12.16
C ILE A 109 -6.08 -12.02 13.25
N GLN A 110 -7.32 -12.48 13.03
CA GLN A 110 -8.35 -12.53 14.09
C GLN A 110 -7.92 -13.43 15.25
N GLU A 111 -7.23 -14.53 14.97
CA GLU A 111 -6.65 -15.40 15.99
C GLU A 111 -5.48 -14.76 16.73
N MET A 112 -4.66 -13.94 16.05
CA MET A 112 -3.48 -13.31 16.63
C MET A 112 -3.81 -12.05 17.45
N TYR A 113 -4.87 -11.32 17.09
CA TYR A 113 -5.30 -10.08 17.74
C TYR A 113 -6.82 -10.06 18.00
N PRO A 114 -7.34 -10.97 18.85
CA PRO A 114 -8.76 -11.10 19.11
C PRO A 114 -9.39 -9.87 19.78
N GLU A 115 -8.60 -9.00 20.42
CA GLU A 115 -9.06 -7.80 21.12
C GLU A 115 -9.67 -6.71 20.22
N PHE A 116 -9.51 -6.82 18.90
CA PHE A 116 -10.08 -5.90 17.93
C PHE A 116 -11.45 -6.34 17.37
N PHE A 117 -12.02 -7.45 17.88
CA PHE A 117 -13.30 -8.03 17.45
C PHE A 117 -14.19 -8.41 18.64
#